data_AF-A0A235IA87-F1
#
_entry.id   AF-A0A235IA87-F1
#
_cell.length_a   1.000
_cell.length_b   1.000
_cell.length_c   1.000
_cell.angle_alpha   90.00
_cell.angle_beta   90.00
_cell.angle_gamma   90.00
#
_symmetry.space_group_name_H-M   'P 1'
#
loop_
_entity.id
_entity.type
_entity.pdbx_description
1 polymer ?
#
loop_
_entity_poly.entity_id
_entity_poly.type
_entity_poly.pdbx_seq_one_letter_code
_entity_poly.pdbx_strand_id
1 'polypeptide(L)' 'MLGYRNQQGIQRGVQQGQRVVIENLLKARFGELDEQLSAIIEPLLSLTPKDLTSLLLQLSQLSREELLARFAEQPS' A
#
# COMPACT_ATOMS: atom_id res chain seq x y z
N MET A 1 17.06 21.51 17.22
CA MET A 1 16.03 21.69 16.17
C MET A 1 16.37 21.05 14.81
N LEU A 2 17.63 21.01 14.37
CA LEU A 2 18.03 20.38 13.08
C LEU A 2 17.77 18.86 13.01
N GLY A 3 17.98 18.12 14.11
CA GLY A 3 17.75 16.67 14.14
C GLY A 3 16.30 16.25 13.83
N TYR A 4 15.32 17.02 14.30
CA TYR A 4 13.89 16.75 14.05
C TYR A 4 13.49 16.94 12.58
N ARG A 5 14.08 17.92 11.88
CA ARG A 5 13.79 18.14 10.45
C ARG A 5 14.34 17.00 9.59
N ASN A 6 15.53 16.50 9.91
CA ASN A 6 16.11 15.37 9.21
C ASN A 6 15.30 14.09 9.44
N GLN A 7 14.88 13.82 10.68
CA GLN A 7 14.02 12.67 10.99
C GLN A 7 12.67 12.74 10.27
N GLN A 8 12.02 13.91 10.23
CA GLN A 8 10.77 14.11 9.49
C GLN A 8 10.98 13.92 7.97
N GLY A 9 12.09 14.41 7.42
CA GLY A 9 12.44 14.22 6.01
C GLY A 9 12.62 12.75 5.65
N ILE A 10 13.31 11.98 6.50
CA ILE A 10 13.49 10.53 6.31
C ILE A 10 12.15 9.80 6.39
N GLN A 11 11.32 10.09 7.40
CA GLN A 11 10.01 9.45 7.55
C GLN A 11 9.10 9.71 6.34
N ARG A 12 9.05 10.95 5.86
CA ARG A 12 8.28 11.30 4.65
C ARG A 12 8.83 10.59 3.41
N GLY A 13 10.14 10.53 3.25
CA GLY A 13 10.78 9.82 2.13
C GLY A 13 10.45 8.32 2.15
N VAL A 14 10.45 7.69 3.32
CA VAL A 14 10.06 6.27 3.47
C VAL A 14 8.59 6.06 3.13
N GLN A 15 7.69 6.89 3.65
CA GLN A 15 6.25 6.79 3.35
C GLN A 15 5.96 6.98 1.85
N GLN A 16 6.57 7.98 1.22
CA GLN A 16 6.43 8.21 -0.22
C GLN A 16 7.00 7.03 -1.04
N GLY A 17 8.15 6.50 -0.65
CA GLY A 17 8.74 5.33 -1.30
C GLY A 17 7.84 4.10 -1.21
N GLN A 18 7.27 3.83 -0.03
CA GLN A 18 6.32 2.73 0.17
C GLN A 18 5.08 2.89 -0.70
N ARG A 19 4.53 4.11 -0.78
CA ARG A 19 3.38 4.41 -1.63
C ARG A 19 3.67 4.08 -3.10
N VAL A 20 4.80 4.56 -3.62
CA VAL A 20 5.21 4.32 -5.01
C VAL A 20 5.35 2.82 -5.31
N VAL A 21 5.91 2.05 -4.38
CA VAL A 21 6.04 0.60 -4.52
C VAL A 21 4.67 -0.08 -4.61
N ILE A 22 3.72 0.29 -3.74
CA ILE A 22 2.37 -0.28 -3.74
C ILE A 22 1.61 0.10 -5.02
N GLU A 23 1.66 1.35 -5.44
CA GLU A 23 1.02 1.81 -6.68
C GLU A 23 1.52 1.04 -7.90
N ASN A 24 2.85 0.90 -8.03
CA ASN A 24 3.45 0.17 -9.16
C ASN A 24 3.14 -1.33 -9.11
N LEU A 25 3.08 -1.92 -7.91
CA LEU A 25 2.70 -3.31 -7.74
C LEU A 25 1.26 -3.57 -8.19
N LEU A 26 0.31 -2.76 -7.74
CA LEU A 26 -1.10 -2.90 -8.11
C LEU A 26 -1.28 -2.72 -9.62
N LYS A 27 -0.59 -1.74 -10.23
CA LYS A 27 -0.57 -1.57 -11.69
C LYS A 27 0.03 -2.79 -12.40
N ALA A 28 1.17 -3.29 -11.94
CA ALA A 28 1.82 -4.46 -12.54
C ALA A 28 0.95 -5.72 -12.45
N ARG A 29 0.16 -5.86 -11.38
CA ARG A 29 -0.68 -7.05 -11.15
C ARG A 29 -2.04 -6.98 -11.84
N PHE A 30 -2.70 -5.83 -11.79
CA PHE A 30 -4.10 -5.66 -12.23
C PHE A 30 -4.26 -4.74 -13.44
N GLY A 31 -3.17 -4.19 -13.97
CA GLY A 31 -3.16 -3.28 -15.11
C GLY A 31 -3.26 -1.82 -14.67
N GLU A 32 -4.46 -1.26 -14.73
CA GLU A 32 -4.67 0.15 -14.37
C GLU A 32 -5.00 0.31 -12.89
N LEU A 33 -4.62 1.48 -12.36
CA LEU A 33 -4.94 1.86 -10.99
C LEU A 33 -6.18 2.77 -11.02
N ASP A 34 -7.34 2.14 -11.03
CA ASP A 34 -8.63 2.85 -10.95
C ASP A 34 -8.91 3.39 -9.54
N GLU A 35 -10.06 4.05 -9.37
CA GLU A 35 -10.47 4.66 -8.12
C GLU A 35 -10.61 3.63 -6.97
N GLN A 36 -11.08 2.41 -7.27
CA GLN A 36 -11.26 1.36 -6.26
C GLN A 36 -9.91 0.85 -5.75
N LEU A 37 -8.96 0.60 -6.65
CA LEU A 37 -7.60 0.20 -6.27
C LEU A 37 -6.83 1.34 -5.60
N SER A 38 -7.09 2.59 -6.00
CA SER A 38 -6.50 3.77 -5.35
C SER A 38 -6.98 3.93 -3.91
N ALA A 39 -8.27 3.64 -3.65
CA ALA A 39 -8.85 3.76 -2.32
C ALA A 39 -8.22 2.81 -1.28
N ILE A 40 -7.71 1.65 -1.71
CA ILE A 40 -7.10 0.67 -0.80
C ILE A 40 -5.60 0.93 -0.52
N ILE A 41 -4.97 1.92 -1.17
CA ILE A 41 -3.54 2.21 -0.96
C ILE A 41 -3.25 2.66 0.48
N GLU A 42 -4.08 3.53 1.05
CA GLU A 42 -3.89 3.99 2.44
C GLU A 42 -4.06 2.85 3.47
N PRO A 43 -5.11 2.00 3.37
CA PRO A 43 -5.20 0.78 4.16
C PRO A 43 -3.96 -0.13 4.02
N LEU A 44 -3.44 -0.31 2.80
CA LEU A 44 -2.23 -1.12 2.57
C LEU A 44 -0.97 -0.53 3.22
N LEU A 45 -0.81 0.80 3.17
CA LEU A 45 0.29 1.50 3.83
C LEU A 45 0.19 1.45 5.35
N SER A 46 -1.01 1.26 5.89
CA SER A 46 -1.26 1.13 7.33
C SER A 46 -0.98 -0.27 7.87
N LEU A 47 -0.76 -1.25 6.99
CA LEU A 47 -0.40 -2.61 7.40
C LEU A 47 0.97 -2.64 8.07
N THR A 48 1.13 -3.59 9.01
CA THR A 48 2.47 -3.89 9.51
C THR A 48 3.34 -4.46 8.39
N PRO A 49 4.69 -4.33 8.46
CA PRO A 49 5.57 -4.92 7.45
C PRO A 49 5.35 -6.43 7.25
N LYS A 50 4.97 -7.15 8.31
CA LYS A 50 4.67 -8.58 8.27
C LYS A 50 3.38 -8.87 7.49
N ASP A 51 2.33 -8.11 7.74
CA ASP A 51 1.05 -8.29 7.07
C ASP A 51 1.14 -7.91 5.60
N LEU A 52 1.86 -6.82 5.29
CA LEU A 52 2.17 -6.44 3.92
C LEU A 52 2.95 -7.55 3.20
N THR A 53 4.02 -8.09 3.81
CA THR A 53 4.80 -9.20 3.20
C THR A 53 3.92 -10.42 2.94
N SER A 54 3.04 -10.76 3.87
CA SER A 54 2.10 -11.89 3.71
C SER A 54 1.14 -11.65 2.55
N LEU A 55 0.61 -10.43 2.44
CA LEU A 55 -0.25 -10.04 1.32
C LEU A 55 0.50 -10.10 -0.02
N LEU A 56 1.75 -9.63 -0.09
CA LEU A 56 2.57 -9.67 -1.32
C LEU A 56 2.72 -11.08 -1.87
N LEU A 57 2.95 -12.06 -1.00
CA LEU A 57 3.07 -13.47 -1.39
C LEU A 57 1.74 -14.02 -1.93
N GLN A 58 0.62 -13.67 -1.28
CA GLN A 58 -0.73 -14.07 -1.69
C GLN A 58 -1.22 -13.36 -2.95
N LEU A 59 -0.68 -12.16 -3.26
CA LEU A 59 -1.16 -11.33 -4.35
C LEU A 59 -1.06 -12.01 -5.72
N SER A 60 -0.09 -12.93 -5.88
CA SER A 60 0.07 -13.76 -7.09
C SER A 60 -1.13 -14.69 -7.36
N GLN A 61 -1.89 -15.03 -6.32
CA GLN A 61 -3.05 -15.92 -6.36
C GLN A 61 -4.37 -15.15 -6.25
N LEU A 62 -4.37 -13.95 -5.69
CA LEU A 62 -5.57 -13.13 -5.54
C LEU A 62 -6.00 -12.49 -6.85
N SER A 63 -7.32 -12.53 -7.08
CA SER A 63 -8.00 -11.66 -8.04
C SER A 63 -8.12 -10.22 -7.50
N ARG A 64 -8.48 -9.30 -8.40
CA ARG A 64 -8.70 -7.90 -8.07
C ARG A 64 -9.88 -7.75 -7.11
N GLU A 65 -10.97 -8.47 -7.36
CA GLU A 65 -12.21 -8.40 -6.59
C GLU A 65 -12.01 -8.96 -5.18
N GLU A 66 -11.29 -10.07 -5.03
CA GLU A 66 -10.94 -10.63 -3.72
C GLU A 66 -10.03 -9.69 -2.93
N LEU A 67 -9.09 -9.01 -3.59
CA LEU A 67 -8.26 -8.01 -2.93
C LEU A 67 -9.14 -6.86 -2.41
N LEU A 68 -9.99 -6.29 -3.26
CA LEU A 68 -10.86 -5.18 -2.89
C LEU A 68 -11.81 -5.57 -1.75
N ALA A 69 -12.40 -6.78 -1.79
CA ALA A 69 -13.29 -7.28 -0.75
C ALA A 69 -12.61 -7.33 0.63
N ARG A 70 -11.33 -7.69 0.70
CA ARG A 70 -10.56 -7.72 1.97
C ARG A 70 -10.43 -6.33 2.63
N PHE A 71 -10.46 -5.27 1.85
CA PHE A 71 -10.32 -3.89 2.33
C PHE A 71 -11.64 -3.12 2.34
N ALA A 72 -12.71 -3.66 1.74
CA ALA A 72 -14.04 -3.06 1.74
C ALA A 72 -14.73 -3.12 3.12
N GLU A 73 -14.32 -4.02 4.01
CA GLU A 73 -14.90 -4.20 5.36
C GLU A 73 -14.18 -3.40 6.47
N GLN A 74 -13.15 -2.63 6.16
CA GLN A 74 -12.51 -1.77 7.15
C GLN A 74 -13.09 -0.35 7.08
N PRO A 75 -14.01 0.04 7.97
CA PRO A 75 -14.43 1.43 8.06
C PRO A 75 -13.22 2.28 8.45
N SER A 76 -13.01 3.34 7.67
CA SER A 76 -12.10 4.47 7.94
C SER A 76 -12.34 5.11 9.30
#